data_AF-A0A8E2JCT9-F1
#
_entry.id   AF-A0A8E2JCT9-F1
#
_cell.length_a   1.000
_cell.length_b   1.000
_cell.length_c   1.000
_cell.angle_alpha   90.00
_cell.angle_beta   90.00
_cell.angle_gamma   90.00
#
_symmetry.space_group_name_H-M   'P 1'
#
loop_
_entity.id
_entity.type
_entity.pdbx_description
1 polymer ?
#
loop_
_entity_poly.entity_id
_entity_poly.type
_entity_poly.pdbx_seq_one_letter_code
_entity_poly.pdbx_strand_id
1 'polypeptide(L)'
;MSALHRSISSRLIPTVVQPTAKRVITQGYRNYTNEPAPKTSSEDAPAAKPGDSAMIRQEGAAEGQPRHQPDYNVAVDYRTSNFSPIPKRVMNGSEPGESIAAAVLSGAPLDLQARTVRIYRPTKTATQSGDWHSHHWVMDWDPLPKGHRWENPLMGWQSSADFLQGYSLNFKSKEDAINFANKQGYEYFVQEPNERKFIPKAYANNFLHVPKKLKVIRTK
;
A
#
# COMPACT_ATOMS: atom_id res chain seq x y z
N MET A 1 40.75 30.27 -48.80
CA MET A 1 40.45 30.16 -47.35
C MET A 1 40.22 28.70 -47.05
N SER A 2 41.27 27.91 -46.79
CA SER A 2 41.77 27.54 -45.46
C SER A 2 40.73 26.83 -44.57
N ALA A 3 40.84 25.50 -44.56
CA ALA A 3 41.04 24.65 -43.38
C ALA A 3 39.91 24.43 -42.34
N LEU A 4 39.46 23.15 -42.33
CA LEU A 4 39.30 22.24 -41.17
C LEU A 4 37.90 21.93 -40.63
N HIS A 5 37.61 20.62 -40.70
CA HIS A 5 36.58 19.88 -39.97
C HIS A 5 36.84 19.95 -38.46
N ARG A 6 35.80 20.23 -37.67
CA ARG A 6 35.86 20.14 -36.20
C ARG A 6 36.05 18.68 -35.78
N SER A 7 37.23 18.34 -35.25
CA SER A 7 37.49 17.06 -34.60
C SER A 7 36.70 16.98 -33.29
N ILE A 8 35.91 15.92 -33.13
CA ILE A 8 35.30 15.54 -31.85
C ILE A 8 36.44 15.03 -30.96
N SER A 9 36.95 15.92 -30.12
CA SER A 9 37.93 15.57 -29.09
C SER A 9 37.24 14.67 -28.07
N SER A 10 37.65 13.40 -28.05
CA SER A 10 37.34 12.44 -27.01
C SER A 10 37.94 12.92 -25.68
N ARG A 11 37.12 13.56 -24.84
CA ARG A 11 37.48 13.83 -23.44
C ARG A 11 37.40 12.52 -22.65
N LEU A 12 38.53 11.84 -22.53
CA LEU A 12 38.72 10.77 -21.55
C LEU A 12 38.86 11.43 -20.17
N ILE A 13 37.91 11.15 -19.27
CA ILE A 13 37.99 11.52 -17.86
C ILE A 13 38.88 10.48 -17.18
N PRO A 14 39.97 10.85 -16.46
CA PRO A 14 40.75 9.89 -15.72
C PRO A 14 39.95 9.34 -14.53
N THR A 15 39.95 8.01 -14.38
CA THR A 15 39.37 7.30 -13.24
C THR A 15 40.19 7.57 -11.98
N VAL A 16 39.69 8.46 -11.12
CA VAL A 16 40.23 8.65 -9.78
C VAL A 16 39.88 7.42 -8.93
N VAL A 17 40.90 6.68 -8.54
CA VAL A 17 40.83 5.57 -7.58
C VAL A 17 40.47 6.17 -6.21
N GLN A 18 39.23 5.97 -5.76
CA GLN A 18 38.83 6.26 -4.38
C GLN A 18 39.46 5.20 -3.45
N PRO A 19 40.16 5.57 -2.38
CA PRO A 19 40.63 4.61 -1.40
C PRO A 19 39.44 4.03 -0.62
N THR A 20 39.22 2.72 -0.75
CA THR A 20 38.22 1.99 0.03
C THR A 20 38.77 1.74 1.44
N ALA A 21 38.43 2.61 2.38
CA ALA A 21 38.64 2.31 3.80
C ALA A 21 37.68 1.19 4.22
N LYS A 22 38.19 -0.02 4.45
CA LYS A 22 37.44 -1.10 5.08
C LYS A 22 37.16 -0.71 6.53
N ARG A 23 35.94 -0.26 6.81
CA ARG A 23 35.46 -0.04 8.18
C ARG A 23 35.27 -1.41 8.84
N VAL A 24 36.20 -1.78 9.71
CA VAL A 24 36.02 -2.94 10.60
C VAL A 24 34.98 -2.54 11.64
N ILE A 25 33.79 -3.14 11.55
CA ILE A 25 32.75 -3.00 12.56
C ILE A 25 33.02 -4.09 13.60
N THR A 26 33.60 -3.72 14.74
CA THR A 26 33.58 -4.59 15.91
C THR A 26 32.18 -4.49 16.54
N GLN A 27 31.51 -5.63 16.75
CA GLN A 27 30.29 -5.64 17.54
C GLN A 27 30.67 -5.42 19.00
N GLY A 28 30.46 -4.21 19.51
CA GLY A 28 30.51 -3.94 20.94
C GLY A 28 29.31 -4.59 21.61
N TYR A 29 29.45 -5.82 22.09
CA TYR A 29 28.48 -6.39 23.02
C TYR A 29 28.55 -5.59 24.33
N ARG A 30 27.43 -4.95 24.71
CA ARG A 30 27.24 -4.44 26.06
C ARG A 30 26.99 -5.64 26.98
N ASN A 31 27.89 -5.88 27.92
CA ASN A 31 27.65 -6.84 29.00
C ASN A 31 26.70 -6.20 30.03
N TYR A 32 25.42 -6.56 29.98
CA TYR A 32 24.41 -6.21 31.00
C TYR A 32 24.53 -7.13 32.23
N THR A 33 25.70 -7.16 32.88
CA THR A 33 25.92 -8.06 34.03
C THR A 33 25.73 -7.41 35.39
N ASN A 34 25.36 -6.12 35.46
CA ASN A 34 25.14 -5.43 36.73
C ASN A 34 23.92 -4.49 36.68
N GLU A 35 22.73 -5.02 36.38
CA GLU A 35 21.49 -4.33 36.73
C GLU A 35 21.00 -4.83 38.10
N PRO A 36 20.66 -3.94 39.06
CA PRO A 36 20.12 -4.35 40.34
C PRO A 36 18.76 -5.05 40.14
N ALA A 37 18.55 -6.18 40.83
CA ALA A 37 17.32 -6.96 40.71
C ALA A 37 16.07 -6.08 40.95
N PRO A 38 14.99 -6.28 40.16
CA PRO A 38 13.76 -5.52 40.33
C PRO A 38 13.19 -5.74 41.74
N LYS A 39 12.86 -4.64 42.43
CA LYS A 39 12.35 -4.65 43.81
C LYS A 39 10.89 -5.08 43.94
N THR A 40 10.25 -5.51 42.86
CA THR A 40 8.84 -5.90 42.82
C THR A 40 8.75 -7.31 42.24
N SER A 41 8.25 -8.26 43.03
CA SER A 41 7.91 -9.60 42.56
C SER A 41 6.52 -9.56 41.90
N SER A 42 6.17 -10.59 41.13
CA SER A 42 4.83 -10.77 40.53
C SER A 42 3.69 -10.83 41.56
N GLU A 43 4.03 -10.95 42.85
CA GLU A 43 3.09 -11.00 43.97
C GLU A 43 2.67 -9.60 44.45
N ASP A 44 3.44 -8.55 44.10
CA ASP A 44 3.13 -7.14 44.43
C ASP A 44 2.17 -6.47 43.42
N ALA A 45 1.70 -7.21 42.42
CA ALA A 45 0.65 -6.71 41.53
C ALA A 45 -0.66 -6.54 42.33
N PRO A 46 -1.40 -5.43 42.17
CA PRO A 46 -2.68 -5.25 42.86
C PRO A 46 -3.58 -6.44 42.55
N ALA A 47 -4.05 -7.10 43.61
CA ALA A 47 -4.87 -8.31 43.55
C ALA A 47 -6.23 -8.03 42.89
N ALA A 48 -6.24 -7.92 41.57
CA ALA A 48 -7.43 -7.99 40.76
C ALA A 48 -7.89 -9.46 40.79
N LYS A 49 -8.99 -9.72 41.52
CA LYS A 49 -9.66 -11.03 41.48
C LYS A 49 -10.09 -11.30 40.03
N PRO A 50 -9.73 -12.45 39.43
CA PRO A 50 -10.27 -12.82 38.13
C PRO A 50 -11.73 -13.23 38.34
N GLY A 51 -12.66 -12.29 38.22
CA GLY A 51 -14.08 -12.57 38.44
C GLY A 51 -15.06 -11.40 38.31
N ASP A 52 -14.67 -10.15 38.55
CA ASP A 52 -15.64 -9.03 38.62
C ASP A 52 -15.57 -8.00 37.48
N SER A 53 -14.93 -8.35 36.37
CA SER A 53 -15.08 -7.61 35.10
C SER A 53 -15.07 -8.55 33.89
N ALA A 54 -15.75 -9.69 34.01
CA ALA A 54 -15.93 -10.60 32.90
C ALA A 54 -17.21 -10.26 32.11
N MET A 55 -17.14 -9.21 31.29
CA MET A 55 -17.80 -9.22 29.98
C MET A 55 -16.74 -9.43 28.90
N ILE A 56 -15.84 -10.40 29.13
CA ILE A 56 -15.04 -10.99 28.04
C ILE A 56 -15.94 -12.04 27.41
N ARG A 57 -16.70 -11.60 26.41
CA ARG A 57 -17.42 -12.46 25.50
C ARG A 57 -16.36 -13.29 24.77
N GLN A 58 -16.29 -14.59 25.06
CA GLN A 58 -15.49 -15.54 24.29
C GLN A 58 -16.15 -15.71 22.93
N GLU A 59 -15.85 -14.80 22.01
CA GLU A 59 -16.23 -14.93 20.61
C GLU A 59 -15.13 -15.70 19.88
N GLY A 60 -15.51 -16.75 19.15
CA GLY A 60 -14.55 -17.58 18.41
C GLY A 60 -13.82 -16.78 17.33
N ALA A 61 -12.71 -17.29 16.80
CA ALA A 61 -11.94 -16.62 15.72
C ALA A 61 -12.76 -16.30 14.45
N ALA A 62 -13.98 -16.85 14.32
CA ALA A 62 -14.96 -16.53 13.27
C ALA A 62 -15.99 -15.45 13.65
N GLU A 63 -16.13 -15.12 14.94
CA GLU A 63 -17.05 -14.10 15.47
C GLU A 63 -16.38 -12.73 15.68
N GLY A 64 -15.05 -12.69 15.83
CA GLY A 64 -14.27 -11.45 16.00
C GLY A 64 -14.14 -10.54 14.76
N GLN A 65 -14.86 -10.83 13.68
CA GLN A 65 -15.03 -9.90 12.56
C GLN A 65 -16.38 -9.19 12.74
N PRO A 66 -16.44 -7.93 13.20
CA PRO A 66 -17.70 -7.21 13.27
C PRO A 66 -18.29 -7.15 11.86
N ARG A 67 -19.41 -7.85 11.67
CA ARG A 67 -20.21 -7.82 10.45
C ARG A 67 -20.66 -6.39 10.20
N HIS A 68 -19.96 -5.70 9.30
CA HIS A 68 -20.41 -4.56 8.49
C HIS A 68 -21.23 -3.42 9.14
N GLN A 69 -21.34 -3.33 10.47
CA GLN A 69 -22.10 -2.29 11.15
C GLN A 69 -21.13 -1.21 11.65
N PRO A 70 -21.38 0.07 11.34
CA PRO A 70 -20.55 1.17 11.83
C PRO A 70 -20.70 1.31 13.36
N ASP A 71 -19.61 1.64 14.05
CA ASP A 71 -19.65 1.93 15.48
C ASP A 71 -20.13 3.37 15.70
N TYR A 72 -21.36 3.51 16.21
CA TYR A 72 -22.00 4.81 16.44
C TYR A 72 -21.54 5.50 17.74
N ASN A 73 -20.79 4.82 18.61
CA ASN A 73 -20.33 5.38 19.89
C ASN A 73 -18.93 6.03 19.81
N VAL A 74 -18.34 6.07 18.61
CA VAL A 74 -17.03 6.69 18.37
C VAL A 74 -17.14 8.20 18.61
N ALA A 75 -16.15 8.75 19.35
CA ALA A 75 -15.96 10.19 19.45
C ALA A 75 -15.66 10.75 18.06
N VAL A 76 -16.70 11.28 17.40
CA VAL A 76 -16.58 11.88 16.07
C VAL A 76 -15.65 13.07 16.19
N ASP A 77 -14.56 13.06 15.42
CA ASP A 77 -13.70 14.22 15.30
C ASP A 77 -14.56 15.38 14.80
N TYR A 78 -14.56 16.50 15.52
CA TYR A 78 -15.37 17.68 15.20
C TYR A 78 -15.03 18.35 13.84
N ARG A 79 -14.05 17.80 13.13
CA ARG A 79 -13.60 18.21 11.79
C ARG A 79 -14.04 17.27 10.67
N THR A 80 -14.81 16.23 10.99
CA THR A 80 -15.34 15.30 9.98
C THR A 80 -16.24 16.04 8.99
N SER A 81 -15.91 15.96 7.71
CA SER A 81 -16.69 16.62 6.66
C SER A 81 -18.08 15.99 6.52
N ASN A 82 -19.09 16.75 6.09
CA ASN A 82 -20.46 16.27 5.80
C ASN A 82 -20.53 15.11 4.78
N PHE A 83 -19.41 14.79 4.16
CA PHE A 83 -19.26 13.82 3.07
C PHE A 83 -18.52 12.56 3.53
N SER A 84 -17.89 12.58 4.70
CA SER A 84 -17.05 11.48 5.18
C SER A 84 -17.88 10.27 5.63
N PRO A 85 -17.48 9.04 5.28
CA PRO A 85 -18.06 7.83 5.85
C PRO A 85 -17.71 7.67 7.33
N ILE A 86 -18.58 6.98 8.08
CA ILE A 86 -18.35 6.67 9.49
C ILE A 86 -17.43 5.44 9.58
N PRO A 87 -16.34 5.48 10.36
CA PRO A 87 -15.43 4.35 10.50
C PRO A 87 -16.09 3.19 11.25
N LYS A 88 -15.92 1.97 10.74
CA LYS A 88 -16.41 0.75 11.41
C LYS A 88 -15.51 0.33 12.57
N ARG A 89 -14.20 0.60 12.44
CA ARG A 89 -13.18 0.32 13.44
C ARG A 89 -12.26 1.53 13.51
N VAL A 90 -12.06 2.05 14.71
CA VAL A 90 -11.10 3.13 14.96
C VAL A 90 -9.93 2.58 15.74
N MET A 91 -8.72 2.77 15.21
CA MET A 91 -7.51 2.27 15.84
C MET A 91 -7.04 3.24 16.92
N ASN A 92 -7.30 2.87 18.18
CA ASN A 92 -7.03 3.72 19.36
C ASN A 92 -5.68 3.42 20.05
N GLY A 93 -4.88 2.51 19.50
CA GLY A 93 -3.57 2.11 20.05
C GLY A 93 -3.62 1.21 21.29
N SER A 94 -4.81 0.85 21.78
CA SER A 94 -5.01 -0.09 22.88
C SER A 94 -4.93 -1.56 22.47
N GLU A 95 -5.14 -1.85 21.18
CA GLU A 95 -5.11 -3.21 20.65
C GLU A 95 -3.64 -3.71 20.57
N PRO A 96 -3.32 -4.88 21.16
CA PRO A 96 -1.99 -5.46 21.07
C PRO A 96 -1.75 -5.97 19.63
N GLY A 97 -1.12 -5.14 18.81
CA GLY A 97 -0.70 -5.49 17.45
C GLY A 97 0.81 -5.74 17.36
N GLU A 98 1.23 -6.55 16.40
CA GLU A 98 2.65 -6.77 16.07
C GLU A 98 3.33 -5.47 15.57
N SER A 99 2.55 -4.52 15.05
CA SER A 99 3.03 -3.25 14.52
C SER A 99 2.47 -2.06 15.29
N ILE A 100 3.31 -1.05 15.52
CA ILE A 100 2.93 0.23 16.14
C ILE A 100 1.82 0.88 15.29
N ALA A 101 0.72 1.24 15.94
CA ALA A 101 -0.41 1.94 15.33
C ALA A 101 0.02 3.35 14.90
N ALA A 102 0.52 3.47 13.66
CA ALA A 102 0.93 4.74 13.08
C ALA A 102 -0.27 5.70 12.92
N ALA A 103 -1.48 5.16 12.83
CA ALA A 103 -2.73 5.92 12.75
C ALA A 103 -2.91 6.93 13.89
N VAL A 104 -2.51 6.57 15.11
CA VAL A 104 -2.64 7.43 16.31
C VAL A 104 -1.66 8.60 16.26
N LEU A 105 -0.52 8.43 15.58
CA LEU A 105 0.56 9.41 15.53
C LEU A 105 0.58 10.23 14.24
N SER A 106 -0.07 9.78 13.17
CA SER A 106 0.04 10.38 11.83
C SER A 106 -0.60 11.77 11.73
N GLY A 107 -1.52 12.10 12.63
CA GLY A 107 -2.32 13.33 12.57
C GLY A 107 -3.33 13.35 11.41
N ALA A 108 -3.50 12.22 10.71
CA ALA A 108 -4.52 12.08 9.69
C ALA A 108 -5.92 12.04 10.32
N PRO A 109 -6.95 12.61 9.66
CA PRO A 109 -8.31 12.58 10.19
C PRO A 109 -8.84 11.14 10.26
N LEU A 110 -9.65 10.86 11.29
CA LEU A 110 -10.27 9.54 11.51
C LEU A 110 -11.13 9.06 10.33
N ASP A 111 -11.68 10.01 9.57
CA ASP A 111 -12.38 9.84 8.30
C ASP A 111 -11.66 8.89 7.32
N LEU A 112 -10.33 8.80 7.37
CA LEU A 112 -9.57 7.91 6.50
C LEU A 112 -9.65 6.44 6.89
N GLN A 113 -9.80 6.15 8.17
CA GLN A 113 -9.97 4.77 8.65
C GLN A 113 -11.32 4.20 8.21
N ALA A 114 -12.29 5.08 7.93
CA ALA A 114 -13.59 4.72 7.38
C ALA A 114 -13.58 4.38 5.90
N ARG A 115 -12.51 4.74 5.19
CA ARG A 115 -12.41 4.51 3.75
C ARG A 115 -11.80 3.17 3.43
N THR A 116 -12.35 2.55 2.39
CA THR A 116 -11.78 1.39 1.76
C THR A 116 -10.68 1.78 0.78
N VAL A 117 -9.58 1.05 0.85
CA VAL A 117 -8.39 1.23 0.03
C VAL A 117 -8.25 0.06 -0.92
N ARG A 118 -7.95 0.34 -2.19
CA ARG A 118 -7.66 -0.68 -3.19
C ARG A 118 -6.15 -0.83 -3.35
N ILE A 119 -5.64 -2.01 -3.07
CA ILE A 119 -4.25 -2.40 -3.36
C ILE A 119 -4.26 -3.24 -4.62
N TYR A 120 -3.62 -2.75 -5.69
CA TYR A 120 -3.65 -3.40 -7.00
C TYR A 120 -2.36 -3.14 -7.78
N ARG A 121 -2.13 -3.96 -8.79
CA ARG A 121 -1.10 -3.72 -9.79
C ARG A 121 -1.78 -3.14 -11.04
N PRO A 122 -1.38 -1.94 -11.54
CA PRO A 122 -2.02 -1.35 -12.70
C PRO A 122 -1.99 -2.28 -13.91
N THR A 123 -3.15 -2.43 -14.56
CA THR A 123 -3.25 -3.23 -15.78
C THR A 123 -2.50 -2.54 -16.91
N LYS A 124 -1.87 -3.31 -17.78
CA LYS A 124 -1.28 -2.78 -19.02
C LYS A 124 -2.32 -2.01 -19.83
N THR A 125 -1.99 -0.80 -20.25
CA THR A 125 -2.84 0.02 -21.13
C THR A 125 -3.03 -0.68 -22.47
N ALA A 126 -4.27 -0.86 -22.92
CA ALA A 126 -4.57 -1.58 -24.16
C ALA A 126 -4.06 -0.84 -25.42
N THR A 127 -3.92 0.48 -25.34
CA THR A 127 -3.45 1.34 -26.42
C THR A 127 -1.93 1.27 -26.63
N GLN A 128 -1.17 0.78 -25.65
CA GLN A 128 0.30 0.73 -25.72
C GLN A 128 0.82 -0.69 -25.50
N SER A 129 1.98 -0.98 -26.09
CA SER A 129 2.66 -2.26 -25.96
C SER A 129 3.67 -2.32 -24.81
N GLY A 130 4.02 -1.19 -24.19
CA GLY A 130 4.96 -1.14 -23.06
C GLY A 130 4.35 -1.64 -21.75
N ASP A 131 5.19 -2.21 -20.87
CA ASP A 131 4.76 -2.84 -19.61
C ASP A 131 5.33 -2.18 -18.34
N TRP A 132 6.08 -1.09 -18.47
CA TRP A 132 6.81 -0.45 -17.35
C TRP A 132 5.92 -0.09 -16.14
N HIS A 133 4.73 0.46 -16.40
CA HIS A 133 3.80 0.89 -15.35
C HIS A 133 3.13 -0.28 -14.61
N SER A 134 3.25 -1.52 -15.11
CA SER A 134 2.59 -2.68 -14.51
C SER A 134 3.42 -3.36 -13.43
N HIS A 135 4.64 -2.92 -13.12
CA HIS A 135 5.51 -3.66 -12.20
C HIS A 135 5.31 -3.32 -10.71
N HIS A 136 4.89 -2.10 -10.40
CA HIS A 136 4.72 -1.62 -9.03
C HIS A 136 3.31 -1.90 -8.50
N TRP A 137 3.19 -1.97 -7.18
CA TRP A 137 1.91 -2.04 -6.49
C TRP A 137 1.44 -0.63 -6.19
N VAL A 138 0.17 -0.36 -6.45
CA VAL A 138 -0.47 0.92 -6.18
C VAL A 138 -1.51 0.70 -5.09
N MET A 139 -1.50 1.60 -4.12
CA MET A 139 -2.55 1.74 -3.14
C MET A 139 -3.30 3.05 -3.42
N ASP A 140 -4.60 2.94 -3.63
CA ASP A 140 -5.48 4.03 -4.01
C ASP A 140 -6.75 3.99 -3.17
N TRP A 141 -7.38 5.15 -2.95
CA TRP A 141 -8.59 5.23 -2.14
C TRP A 141 -9.84 5.14 -2.99
N ASP A 142 -10.86 4.46 -2.48
CA ASP A 142 -12.16 4.44 -3.14
C ASP A 142 -12.77 5.86 -3.14
N PRO A 143 -13.32 6.34 -4.27
CA PRO A 143 -14.00 7.64 -4.32
C PRO A 143 -15.16 7.69 -3.32
N LEU A 144 -15.35 8.84 -2.67
CA LEU A 144 -16.51 9.00 -1.79
C LEU A 144 -17.82 8.88 -2.58
N PRO A 145 -18.86 8.23 -2.01
CA PRO A 145 -20.20 8.22 -2.59
C PRO A 145 -20.79 9.63 -2.76
N LYS A 146 -20.45 10.55 -1.85
CA LYS A 146 -20.90 11.94 -1.85
C LYS A 146 -19.68 12.85 -1.79
N GLY A 147 -19.64 13.88 -2.63
CA GLY A 147 -18.55 14.87 -2.60
C GLY A 147 -17.28 14.49 -3.36
N HIS A 148 -17.28 13.40 -4.14
CA HIS A 148 -16.13 13.09 -5.01
C HIS A 148 -15.96 14.11 -6.14
N ARG A 149 -17.00 14.33 -6.97
CA ARG A 149 -16.98 15.30 -8.08
C ARG A 149 -18.35 15.98 -8.20
N TRP A 150 -18.36 17.29 -8.38
CA TRP A 150 -19.54 18.05 -8.82
C TRP A 150 -19.12 19.22 -9.72
N GLU A 151 -20.05 19.72 -10.51
CA GLU A 151 -19.82 20.87 -11.39
C GLU A 151 -19.85 22.19 -10.59
N ASN A 152 -18.84 23.04 -10.79
CA ASN A 152 -18.84 24.39 -10.25
C ASN A 152 -19.92 25.23 -10.97
N PRO A 153 -20.93 25.78 -10.26
CA PRO A 153 -22.02 26.53 -10.89
C PRO A 153 -21.57 27.81 -11.61
N LEU A 154 -20.39 28.35 -11.30
CA LEU A 154 -19.87 29.55 -11.94
C LEU A 154 -19.12 29.26 -13.26
N MET A 155 -18.16 28.33 -13.22
CA MET A 155 -17.20 28.10 -14.32
C MET A 155 -17.35 26.73 -15.01
N GLY A 156 -18.14 25.81 -14.46
CA GLY A 156 -18.28 24.44 -14.97
C GLY A 156 -17.12 23.49 -14.62
N TRP A 157 -16.16 23.92 -13.80
CA TRP A 157 -15.02 23.07 -13.40
C TRP A 157 -15.44 21.94 -12.45
N GLN A 158 -14.71 20.82 -12.53
CA GLN A 158 -14.88 19.67 -11.65
C GLN A 158 -14.36 19.99 -10.25
N SER A 159 -15.28 20.30 -9.34
CA SER A 159 -15.00 20.56 -7.92
C SER A 159 -15.06 19.27 -7.11
N SER A 160 -14.36 19.21 -5.98
CA SER A 160 -14.30 18.04 -5.10
C SER A 160 -14.13 18.45 -3.64
N ALA A 161 -14.69 17.66 -2.72
CA ALA A 161 -14.47 17.75 -1.28
C ALA A 161 -13.48 16.66 -0.80
N ASP A 162 -13.06 15.79 -1.72
CA ASP A 162 -12.17 14.68 -1.41
C ASP A 162 -10.72 15.15 -1.38
N PHE A 163 -10.08 15.10 -0.23
CA PHE A 163 -8.67 15.46 -0.09
C PHE A 163 -7.70 14.35 -0.58
N LEU A 164 -8.17 13.12 -0.78
CA LEU A 164 -7.34 12.00 -1.23
C LEU A 164 -7.48 11.65 -2.71
N GLN A 165 -8.43 12.25 -3.45
CA GLN A 165 -8.70 11.88 -4.85
C GLN A 165 -7.50 11.98 -5.80
N GLY A 166 -6.46 12.74 -5.42
CA GLY A 166 -5.23 12.94 -6.20
C GLY A 166 -4.03 12.19 -5.65
N TYR A 167 -4.20 11.39 -4.61
CA TYR A 167 -3.12 10.72 -3.91
C TYR A 167 -3.13 9.23 -4.24
N SER A 168 -1.99 8.72 -4.71
CA SER A 168 -1.77 7.29 -4.94
C SER A 168 -0.37 6.94 -4.43
N LEU A 169 -0.27 5.80 -3.76
CA LEU A 169 0.98 5.36 -3.13
C LEU A 169 1.55 4.16 -3.87
N ASN A 170 2.84 4.24 -4.21
CA ASN A 170 3.55 3.20 -4.93
C ASN A 170 4.39 2.35 -3.96
N PHE A 171 4.25 1.04 -4.07
CA PHE A 171 4.94 0.04 -3.27
C PHE A 171 5.70 -0.96 -4.17
N LYS A 172 6.75 -1.55 -3.60
CA LYS A 172 7.54 -2.58 -4.29
C LYS A 172 6.86 -3.95 -4.25
N SER A 173 6.27 -4.29 -3.12
CA SER A 173 5.63 -5.59 -2.88
C SER A 173 4.17 -5.42 -2.43
N LYS A 174 3.40 -6.51 -2.51
CA LYS A 174 2.00 -6.56 -2.04
C LYS A 174 1.97 -6.47 -0.52
N GLU A 175 2.91 -7.15 0.12
CA GLU A 175 3.05 -7.26 1.57
C GLU A 175 3.37 -5.89 2.19
N ASP A 176 4.22 -5.10 1.54
CA ASP A 176 4.54 -3.74 2.01
C ASP A 176 3.30 -2.84 2.01
N ALA A 177 2.47 -2.92 0.97
CA ALA A 177 1.24 -2.15 0.86
C ALA A 177 0.23 -2.57 1.94
N ILE A 178 0.07 -3.88 2.16
CA ILE A 178 -0.81 -4.44 3.21
C ILE A 178 -0.32 -3.99 4.60
N ASN A 179 0.99 -4.09 4.86
CA ASN A 179 1.58 -3.68 6.12
C ASN A 179 1.40 -2.18 6.37
N PHE A 180 1.49 -1.35 5.32
CA PHE A 180 1.21 0.07 5.44
C PHE A 180 -0.27 0.35 5.76
N ALA A 181 -1.20 -0.30 5.06
CA ALA A 181 -2.63 -0.17 5.32
C ALA A 181 -2.99 -0.59 6.75
N ASN A 182 -2.45 -1.72 7.22
CA ASN A 182 -2.64 -2.23 8.58
C ASN A 182 -2.11 -1.25 9.64
N LYS A 183 -0.92 -0.67 9.43
CA LYS A 183 -0.35 0.32 10.36
C LYS A 183 -1.19 1.60 10.48
N GLN A 184 -1.88 1.98 9.41
CA GLN A 184 -2.76 3.15 9.38
C GLN A 184 -4.21 2.82 9.76
N GLY A 185 -4.56 1.53 9.89
CA GLY A 185 -5.93 1.09 10.21
C GLY A 185 -6.91 1.28 9.06
N TYR A 186 -6.43 1.23 7.81
CA TYR A 186 -7.30 1.34 6.63
C TYR A 186 -7.93 -0.01 6.27
N GLU A 187 -9.23 -0.03 6.00
CA GLU A 187 -9.89 -1.19 5.40
C GLU A 187 -9.36 -1.35 3.96
N TYR A 188 -8.86 -2.53 3.59
CA TYR A 188 -8.25 -2.71 2.27
C TYR A 188 -8.83 -3.91 1.52
N PHE A 189 -8.85 -3.79 0.19
CA PHE A 189 -9.16 -4.84 -0.76
C PHE A 189 -7.96 -5.06 -1.67
N VAL A 190 -7.48 -6.30 -1.74
CA VAL A 190 -6.37 -6.65 -2.64
C VAL A 190 -6.88 -7.23 -3.93
N GLN A 191 -6.59 -6.55 -5.04
CA GLN A 191 -6.88 -7.03 -6.37
C GLN A 191 -5.61 -7.66 -6.97
N GLU A 192 -5.66 -8.96 -7.21
CA GLU A 192 -4.53 -9.68 -7.82
C GLU A 192 -4.39 -9.32 -9.32
N PRO A 193 -3.15 -9.21 -9.83
CA PRO A 193 -2.91 -8.90 -11.23
C PRO A 193 -3.39 -10.01 -12.15
N ASN A 194 -4.05 -9.62 -13.24
CA ASN A 194 -4.36 -10.54 -14.33
C ASN A 194 -3.16 -10.66 -15.28
N GLU A 195 -2.37 -11.72 -15.09
CA GLU A 195 -1.18 -11.98 -15.90
C GLU A 195 -1.50 -12.64 -17.24
N ARG A 196 -0.79 -12.23 -18.29
CA ARG A 196 -0.95 -12.80 -19.62
C ARG A 196 -0.35 -14.20 -19.64
N LYS A 197 -1.13 -15.19 -20.06
CA LYS A 197 -0.63 -16.54 -20.30
C LYS A 197 0.39 -16.54 -21.44
N PHE A 198 1.58 -17.09 -21.20
CA PHE A 198 2.57 -17.28 -22.24
C PHE A 198 2.14 -18.42 -23.17
N ILE A 199 1.97 -18.11 -24.46
CA ILE A 199 1.59 -19.08 -25.49
C ILE A 199 2.74 -19.13 -26.51
N PRO A 200 3.29 -20.31 -26.83
CA PRO A 200 4.35 -20.43 -27.83
C PRO A 200 3.80 -20.01 -29.20
N LYS A 201 4.44 -19.01 -29.82
CA LYS A 201 4.09 -18.51 -31.15
C LYS A 201 5.20 -18.86 -32.13
N ALA A 202 4.89 -19.72 -33.10
CA ALA A 202 5.80 -20.06 -34.20
C ALA A 202 5.25 -19.50 -35.53
N TYR A 203 6.08 -18.75 -36.27
CA TYR A 203 5.69 -18.17 -37.55
C TYR A 203 5.33 -19.24 -38.61
N ALA A 204 5.97 -20.42 -38.54
CA ALA A 204 5.67 -21.57 -39.40
C ALA A 204 4.20 -22.02 -39.30
N ASN A 205 3.54 -21.80 -38.15
CA ASN A 205 2.13 -22.17 -37.95
C ASN A 205 1.18 -21.42 -38.92
N ASN A 206 1.63 -20.30 -39.49
CA ASN A 206 0.86 -19.56 -40.48
C ASN A 206 0.69 -20.34 -41.80
N PHE A 207 1.58 -21.31 -42.10
CA PHE A 207 1.66 -22.01 -43.38
C PHE A 207 1.47 -23.53 -43.27
N LEU A 208 0.87 -24.01 -42.18
CA LEU A 208 0.60 -25.44 -42.01
C LEU A 208 -0.34 -25.96 -43.10
N HIS A 209 0.01 -27.10 -43.69
CA HIS A 209 -0.85 -27.79 -44.63
C HIS A 209 -2.12 -28.29 -43.92
N VAL A 210 -3.29 -27.95 -44.48
CA VAL A 210 -4.57 -28.46 -44.01
C VAL A 210 -5.13 -29.36 -45.12
N PRO A 211 -5.28 -30.68 -44.88
CA PRO A 211 -5.71 -31.62 -45.93
C PRO A 211 -7.19 -31.48 -46.29
N LYS A 212 -7.97 -30.75 -45.49
CA LYS A 212 -9.39 -30.48 -45.69
C LYS A 212 -9.59 -29.08 -46.27
N LYS A 213 -10.84 -28.75 -46.66
CA LYS A 213 -11.22 -27.39 -47.06
C LYS A 213 -10.81 -26.38 -45.99
N LEU A 214 -10.12 -25.32 -46.42
CA LEU A 214 -9.64 -24.26 -45.53
C LEU A 214 -10.81 -23.53 -44.86
N LYS A 215 -10.72 -23.33 -43.54
CA LYS A 215 -11.72 -22.58 -42.76
C LYS A 215 -11.61 -21.07 -42.95
N VAL A 216 -10.38 -20.55 -43.05
CA VAL A 216 -10.06 -19.14 -43.20
C VAL A 216 -8.85 -19.02 -44.13
N ILE A 217 -8.90 -18.06 -45.05
CA ILE A 217 -7.73 -17.66 -45.86
C ILE A 217 -6.95 -16.65 -45.03
N ARG A 218 -5.73 -17.01 -44.59
CA ARG A 218 -4.90 -16.13 -43.76
C ARG A 218 -4.25 -15.04 -44.61
N THR A 219 -4.48 -13.78 -44.25
CA THR A 219 -3.73 -12.63 -44.76
C THR A 219 -2.55 -12.31 -43.82
N LYS A 220 -1.62 -11.45 -44.27
CA LYS A 220 -0.52 -10.94 -43.46
C LYS A 220 -0.96 -9.76 -42.60
#